data_AF-A0A0G9MTS4-F1
#
_entry.id   AF-A0A0G9MTS4-F1
#
_cell.length_a   1.000
_cell.length_b   1.000
_cell.length_c   1.000
_cell.angle_alpha   90.00
_cell.angle_beta   90.00
_cell.angle_gamma   90.00
#
_symmetry.space_group_name_H-M   'P 1'
#
loop_
_entity.id
_entity.type
_entity.pdbx_description
1 polymer ?
#
loop_
_entity_poly.entity_id
_entity_poly.type
_entity_poly.pdbx_seq_one_letter_code
_entity_poly.pdbx_strand_id
1 'polypeptide(L)'
;MAAPATICAIERSAVCVVDGDTLRIGERRVRLTGFDTPEIEGACPAERVKAVEAREELLRWLNAGPFELDGGADPERDKYGRELRAARRGSDLLADHMLAAGLAHGGGWADWGEIDWCAGT
;
A
#
# COMPACT_ATOMS: atom_id res chain seq x y z
N MET A 1 -15.38 0.66 3.73
CA MET A 1 -15.35 2.05 3.19
C MET A 1 -16.04 2.08 1.83
N ALA A 2 -16.60 3.23 1.42
CA ALA A 2 -17.37 3.36 0.17
C ALA A 2 -17.12 4.68 -0.60
N ALA A 3 -16.12 5.46 -0.20
CA ALA A 3 -15.75 6.70 -0.90
C ALA A 3 -14.68 6.41 -1.97
N PRO A 4 -14.72 7.08 -3.14
CA PRO A 4 -13.72 6.89 -4.17
C PRO A 4 -12.33 7.31 -3.66
N ALA A 5 -11.36 6.44 -3.86
CA ALA A 5 -9.96 6.73 -3.62
C ALA A 5 -9.36 7.48 -4.83
N THR A 6 -8.36 8.32 -4.58
CA THR A 6 -7.59 9.03 -5.62
C THR A 6 -6.08 8.93 -5.36
N ILE A 7 -5.24 9.30 -6.32
CA ILE A 7 -3.82 9.53 -6.04
C ILE A 7 -3.65 10.83 -5.25
N CYS A 8 -2.83 10.81 -4.20
CA CYS A 8 -2.50 12.02 -3.46
C CYS A 8 -1.80 13.02 -4.40
N ALA A 9 -2.27 14.28 -4.41
CA ALA A 9 -1.85 15.40 -5.28
C ALA A 9 -2.74 15.71 -6.51
N ILE A 10 -3.90 15.05 -6.69
CA ILE A 10 -4.84 15.41 -7.79
C ILE A 10 -6.19 15.97 -7.29
N GLU A 11 -6.77 15.46 -6.20
CA GLU A 11 -8.08 15.92 -5.65
C GLU A 11 -8.14 15.73 -4.12
N ARG A 12 -8.98 16.51 -3.42
CA ARG A 12 -9.26 16.33 -1.97
C ARG A 12 -10.26 15.17 -1.75
N SER A 13 -9.84 13.94 -2.01
CA SER A 13 -10.62 12.76 -1.65
C SER A 13 -10.53 12.47 -0.15
N ALA A 14 -11.52 11.75 0.38
CA ALA A 14 -11.47 11.26 1.76
C ALA A 14 -10.39 10.17 1.97
N VAL A 15 -10.01 9.48 0.88
CA VAL A 15 -8.99 8.43 0.85
C VAL A 15 -8.06 8.70 -0.33
N CYS A 16 -6.78 8.98 -0.08
CA CYS A 16 -5.79 9.11 -1.16
C CYS A 16 -4.64 8.10 -1.03
N VAL A 17 -4.15 7.61 -2.16
CA VAL A 17 -3.07 6.64 -2.29
C VAL A 17 -1.75 7.38 -2.53
N VAL A 18 -0.75 7.11 -1.70
CA VAL A 18 0.57 7.75 -1.76
C VAL A 18 1.49 6.96 -2.68
N ASP A 19 1.65 5.67 -2.39
CA ASP A 19 2.47 4.65 -3.08
C ASP A 19 1.71 3.30 -3.04
N GLY A 20 2.37 2.18 -3.33
CA GLY A 20 1.73 0.87 -3.44
C GLY A 20 1.26 0.24 -2.12
N ASP A 21 1.61 0.81 -0.96
CA ASP A 21 1.25 0.28 0.35
C ASP A 21 0.86 1.35 1.38
N THR A 22 0.88 2.64 1.01
CA THR A 22 0.56 3.75 1.91
C THR A 22 -0.69 4.51 1.46
N LEU A 23 -1.62 4.68 2.41
CA LEU A 23 -2.85 5.47 2.27
C LEU A 23 -2.86 6.67 3.21
N ARG A 24 -3.58 7.71 2.79
CA ARG A 24 -4.08 8.76 3.68
C ARG A 24 -5.60 8.72 3.73
N ILE A 25 -6.16 8.73 4.93
CA ILE A 25 -7.60 8.76 5.17
C ILE A 25 -7.89 9.95 6.09
N GLY A 26 -8.28 11.08 5.50
CA GLY A 26 -8.28 12.37 6.22
C GLY A 26 -6.87 12.72 6.75
N GLU A 27 -6.74 12.81 8.08
CA GLU A 27 -5.47 13.05 8.77
C GLU A 27 -4.69 11.77 9.08
N ARG A 28 -5.34 10.60 8.97
CA ARG A 28 -4.71 9.31 9.26
C ARG A 28 -3.75 8.94 8.15
N ARG A 29 -2.53 8.56 8.52
CA ARG A 29 -1.55 7.90 7.64
C ARG A 29 -1.62 6.41 7.96
N VAL A 30 -1.94 5.61 6.97
CA VAL A 30 -2.10 4.16 7.10
C VAL A 30 -1.06 3.51 6.20
N ARG A 31 -0.27 2.61 6.75
CA ARG A 31 0.60 1.76 5.96
C ARG A 31 0.04 0.32 6.03
N LEU A 32 -0.13 -0.25 4.86
CA LEU A 32 -0.78 -1.52 4.65
C LEU A 32 0.17 -2.66 5.00
N THR A 33 -0.37 -3.67 5.67
CA THR A 33 0.42 -4.75 6.29
C THR A 33 0.48 -6.00 5.42
N GLY A 34 1.52 -6.80 5.62
CA GLY A 34 1.68 -8.12 5.01
C GLY A 34 2.45 -8.13 3.68
N PHE A 35 2.85 -6.95 3.19
CA PHE A 35 3.60 -6.79 1.96
C PHE A 35 4.31 -5.43 1.93
N ASP A 36 5.35 -5.32 1.09
CA ASP A 36 6.06 -4.09 0.81
C ASP A 36 6.11 -3.82 -0.69
N THR A 37 5.94 -2.56 -1.07
CA THR A 37 6.01 -2.08 -2.44
C THR A 37 7.15 -1.08 -2.64
N PRO A 38 7.62 -0.88 -3.88
CA PRO A 38 8.54 0.20 -4.20
C PRO A 38 7.98 1.57 -3.84
N GLU A 39 8.84 2.46 -3.37
CA GLU A 39 8.47 3.83 -3.03
C GLU A 39 8.47 4.73 -4.29
N ILE A 40 7.53 5.68 -4.37
CA ILE A 40 7.41 6.58 -5.54
C ILE A 40 8.68 7.40 -5.80
N GLU A 41 9.40 7.75 -4.73
CA GLU A 41 10.67 8.48 -4.81
C GLU A 41 11.87 7.60 -5.21
N GLY A 42 11.64 6.29 -5.43
CA GLY A 42 12.59 5.18 -5.59
C GLY A 42 14.02 5.52 -6.06
N ALA A 43 15.00 4.74 -5.62
CA ALA A 43 16.42 4.99 -5.81
C ALA A 43 16.86 5.01 -7.29
N CYS A 44 16.11 4.35 -8.18
CA CYS A 44 16.40 4.30 -9.61
C CYS A 44 15.14 4.33 -10.50
N PRO A 45 15.28 4.53 -11.82
CA PRO A 45 14.12 4.58 -12.72
C PRO A 45 13.26 3.31 -12.75
N ALA A 46 13.88 2.12 -12.68
CA ALA A 46 13.15 0.85 -12.71
C ALA A 46 12.25 0.68 -11.48
N GLU A 47 12.77 1.02 -10.30
CA GLU A 47 11.99 1.02 -9.05
C GLU A 47 10.81 1.99 -9.14
N ARG A 48 11.03 3.21 -9.63
CA ARG A 48 9.96 4.23 -9.76
C ARG A 48 8.85 3.78 -10.71
N VAL A 49 9.17 3.07 -11.79
CA VAL A 49 8.16 2.48 -12.69
C VAL A 49 7.31 1.47 -11.94
N LYS A 50 7.93 0.52 -11.24
CA LYS A 50 7.19 -0.46 -10.41
C LYS A 50 6.39 0.20 -9.28
N ALA A 51 6.90 1.29 -8.68
CA ALA A 51 6.19 2.06 -7.66
C ALA A 51 4.88 2.66 -8.20
N VAL A 52 4.92 3.20 -9.43
CA VAL A 52 3.72 3.73 -10.08
C VAL A 52 2.72 2.62 -10.38
N GLU A 53 3.19 1.47 -10.89
CA GLU A 53 2.34 0.30 -11.16
C GLU A 53 1.65 -0.21 -9.89
N ALA A 54 2.40 -0.36 -8.79
CA ALA A 54 1.87 -0.78 -7.50
C ALA A 54 0.85 0.22 -6.95
N ARG A 55 1.14 1.52 -7.03
CA ARG A 55 0.21 2.59 -6.60
C ARG A 55 -1.09 2.59 -7.40
N GLU A 56 -1.01 2.40 -8.71
CA GLU A 56 -2.18 2.32 -9.57
C GLU A 56 -3.01 1.05 -9.29
N GLU A 57 -2.35 -0.08 -9.01
CA GLU A 57 -3.05 -1.31 -8.66
C GLU A 57 -3.77 -1.19 -7.32
N LEU A 58 -3.14 -0.59 -6.31
CA LEU A 58 -3.79 -0.28 -5.05
C LEU A 58 -5.02 0.62 -5.27
N LEU A 59 -4.88 1.67 -6.07
CA LEU A 59 -6.01 2.54 -6.42
C LEU A 59 -7.16 1.75 -7.08
N ARG A 60 -6.85 0.89 -8.06
CA ARG A 60 -7.83 0.04 -8.73
C ARG A 60 -8.54 -0.89 -7.73
N TRP A 61 -7.78 -1.55 -6.86
CA TRP A 61 -8.33 -2.47 -5.87
C TRP A 61 -9.25 -1.77 -4.87
N LEU A 62 -8.89 -0.59 -4.39
CA LEU A 62 -9.73 0.22 -3.49
C LEU A 62 -11.04 0.64 -4.17
N ASN A 63 -10.96 1.04 -5.43
CA ASN A 63 -12.10 1.52 -6.20
C ASN A 63 -12.99 0.41 -6.78
N ALA A 64 -12.55 -0.86 -6.74
CA ALA A 64 -13.36 -2.02 -7.12
C ALA A 64 -14.58 -2.27 -6.19
N GLY A 65 -14.76 -1.47 -5.14
CA GLY A 65 -15.92 -1.47 -4.26
C GLY A 65 -15.55 -1.48 -2.77
N PRO A 66 -16.45 -1.91 -1.87
CA PRO A 66 -16.21 -1.84 -0.44
C PRO A 66 -15.10 -2.78 0.05
N PHE A 67 -14.28 -2.26 0.96
CA PHE A 67 -13.24 -2.99 1.67
C PHE A 67 -13.24 -2.63 3.17
N GLU A 68 -12.57 -3.46 3.96
CA GLU A 68 -12.40 -3.32 5.40
C GLU A 68 -10.91 -3.12 5.72
N LEU A 69 -10.62 -2.24 6.68
CA LEU A 69 -9.34 -2.20 7.37
C LEU A 69 -9.52 -2.89 8.71
N ASP A 70 -8.53 -3.67 9.13
CA ASP A 70 -8.55 -4.31 10.43
C ASP A 70 -8.41 -3.31 11.60
N GLY A 71 -8.45 -3.83 12.83
CA GLY A 71 -8.24 -3.04 14.05
C GLY A 71 -6.79 -2.57 14.23
N GLY A 72 -5.86 -3.17 13.50
CA GLY A 72 -4.43 -2.91 13.58
C GLY A 72 -3.56 -4.14 13.78
N ALA A 73 -2.26 -3.96 13.55
CA ALA A 73 -1.23 -4.90 14.00
C ALA A 73 -0.80 -4.60 15.45
N ASP A 74 0.04 -5.45 16.03
CA ASP A 74 0.79 -5.14 17.26
C ASP A 74 2.28 -5.00 16.89
N PRO A 75 2.88 -3.80 16.99
CA PRO A 75 2.29 -2.54 17.49
C PRO A 75 1.27 -1.92 16.54
N GLU A 76 0.34 -1.10 17.04
CA GLU A 76 -0.70 -0.48 16.19
C GLU A 76 -0.18 0.59 15.22
N ARG A 77 1.02 1.12 15.48
CA ARG A 77 1.68 2.16 14.70
C ARG A 77 3.16 1.87 14.53
N ASP A 78 3.74 2.30 13.42
CA ASP A 78 5.19 2.31 13.26
C ASP A 78 5.85 3.51 13.97
N LYS A 79 7.19 3.54 13.94
CA LYS A 79 8.03 4.62 14.49
C LYS A 79 7.76 6.00 13.86
N TYR A 80 7.10 6.07 12.71
CA TYR A 80 6.71 7.30 12.02
C TYR A 80 5.28 7.74 12.34
N GLY A 81 4.59 7.00 13.22
CA GLY A 81 3.21 7.26 13.64
C GLY A 81 2.15 6.80 12.63
N ARG A 82 2.52 6.08 11.57
CA ARG A 82 1.56 5.51 10.61
C ARG A 82 0.84 4.34 11.27
N GLU A 83 -0.46 4.26 11.07
CA GLU A 83 -1.27 3.12 11.50
C GLU A 83 -0.89 1.89 10.67
N LEU A 84 -0.68 0.76 11.34
CA LEU A 84 -0.45 -0.53 10.68
C LEU A 84 -1.80 -1.18 10.48
N ARG A 85 -2.27 -1.38 9.24
CA ARG A 85 -3.57 -1.99 8.95
C ARG A 85 -3.50 -3.01 7.83
N ALA A 86 -4.12 -4.18 8.00
CA ALA A 86 -4.43 -5.05 6.86
C ALA A 86 -5.71 -4.56 6.15
N ALA A 87 -5.77 -4.72 4.84
CA ALA A 87 -6.98 -4.47 4.06
C ALA A 87 -7.53 -5.77 3.47
N ARG A 88 -8.86 -5.92 3.49
CA ARG A 88 -9.53 -7.07 2.88
C ARG A 88 -10.89 -6.75 2.29
N ARG A 89 -11.32 -7.58 1.35
CA ARG A 89 -12.65 -7.56 0.73
C ARG A 89 -13.24 -8.96 0.84
N GLY A 90 -14.14 -9.16 1.80
CA GLY A 90 -14.59 -10.52 2.13
C GLY A 90 -13.42 -11.37 2.64
N SER A 91 -13.12 -12.45 1.90
CA SER A 91 -11.96 -13.33 2.12
C SER A 91 -10.67 -12.86 1.43
N ASP A 92 -10.75 -11.89 0.52
CA ASP A 92 -9.63 -11.50 -0.33
C ASP A 92 -8.75 -10.49 0.42
N LEU A 93 -7.53 -10.90 0.78
CA LEU A 93 -6.54 -10.02 1.38
C LEU A 93 -5.86 -9.19 0.29
N LEU A 94 -5.70 -7.89 0.54
CA LEU A 94 -4.95 -7.01 -0.35
C LEU A 94 -3.48 -7.47 -0.49
N ALA A 95 -2.88 -7.98 0.59
CA ALA A 95 -1.51 -8.49 0.55
C ALA A 95 -1.37 -9.60 -0.50
N ASP A 96 -2.23 -10.62 -0.45
CA ASP A 96 -2.21 -11.73 -1.41
C ASP A 96 -2.42 -11.25 -2.84
N HIS A 97 -3.32 -10.27 -3.05
CA HIS A 97 -3.56 -9.64 -4.35
C HIS A 97 -2.29 -8.96 -4.91
N MET A 98 -1.64 -8.12 -4.10
CA MET A 98 -0.44 -7.37 -4.52
C MET A 98 0.76 -8.29 -4.78
N LEU A 99 0.91 -9.35 -3.97
CA LEU A 99 1.94 -10.37 -4.14
C LEU A 99 1.71 -11.19 -5.42
N ALA A 100 0.46 -11.63 -5.66
CA ALA A 100 0.10 -12.37 -6.87
C ALA A 100 0.27 -11.52 -8.14
N ALA A 101 0.08 -10.21 -8.05
CA ALA A 101 0.34 -9.27 -9.14
C ALA A 101 1.84 -9.04 -9.42
N GLY A 102 2.74 -9.52 -8.56
CA GLY A 102 4.19 -9.27 -8.68
C GLY A 102 4.57 -7.82 -8.38
N LEU A 103 3.69 -7.06 -7.72
CA LEU A 103 3.86 -5.64 -7.41
C LEU A 103 4.32 -5.40 -5.97
N ALA A 104 4.48 -6.48 -5.20
CA ALA A 104 4.94 -6.45 -3.84
C ALA A 104 5.83 -7.66 -3.54
N HIS A 105 6.63 -7.54 -2.49
CA HIS A 105 7.30 -8.69 -1.89
C HIS A 105 6.69 -9.02 -0.52
N GLY A 106 6.71 -10.31 -0.20
CA GLY A 106 6.21 -10.84 1.05
C GLY A 106 7.22 -10.62 2.16
N GLY A 107 6.74 -10.17 3.31
CA GLY A 107 7.54 -9.87 4.48
C GLY A 107 6.65 -9.18 5.50
N GLY A 108 6.65 -9.64 6.73
CA GLY A 108 6.07 -8.85 7.81
C GLY A 108 6.94 -7.61 8.02
N TRP A 109 6.37 -6.53 8.58
CA TRP A 109 7.07 -5.32 9.02
C TRP A 109 8.29 -5.52 9.93
N ALA A 110 8.50 -6.74 10.40
CA ALA A 110 9.63 -7.13 11.24
C ALA A 110 10.78 -7.76 10.44
N ASP A 111 10.58 -8.10 9.16
CA ASP A 111 11.51 -8.86 8.33
C ASP A 111 12.00 -8.02 7.13
N TRP A 112 12.61 -6.87 7.44
CA TRP A 112 13.23 -5.98 6.45
C TRP A 112 14.58 -6.54 6.01
N GLY A 113 14.58 -7.53 5.13
CA GLY A 113 15.62 -7.59 4.11
C GLY A 113 15.38 -6.41 3.15
N GLU A 114 16.41 -5.61 2.86
CA GLU A 114 16.31 -4.55 1.85
C GLU A 114 16.07 -5.22 0.49
N ILE A 115 14.84 -5.09 -0.02
CA ILE A 115 14.48 -5.59 -1.34
C ILE A 115 15.09 -4.63 -2.36
N ASP A 116 16.02 -5.12 -3.17
CA ASP A 116 16.58 -4.35 -4.27
C ASP A 116 15.58 -4.31 -5.44
N TRP A 117 14.84 -3.22 -5.52
CA TRP A 117 13.92 -2.94 -6.62
C TRP A 117 14.60 -2.40 -7.89
N CYS A 118 15.90 -2.09 -7.81
CA CYS A 118 16.71 -1.60 -8.92
C CYS A 118 17.36 -2.72 -9.73
N ALA A 119 17.57 -3.88 -9.12
CA ALA A 119 17.85 -5.12 -9.82
C ALA A 119 16.59 -5.59 -10.56
N GLY A 120 16.30 -4.94 -11.70
CA GLY A 120 15.22 -5.33 -12.59
C GLY A 120 15.35 -6.79 -13.02
N THR A 121 14.21 -7.49 -12.99
CA THR A 121 13.92 -8.68 -13.80
C THR A 121 14.11 -8.40 -15.28
#